data_AF-B7Q227-F1
#
_entry.id   AF-B7Q227-F1
#
_cell.length_a   1.000
_cell.length_b   1.000
_cell.length_c   1.000
_cell.angle_alpha   90.00
_cell.angle_beta   90.00
_cell.angle_gamma   90.00
#
_symmetry.space_group_name_H-M   'P 1'
#
loop_
_entity.id
_entity.type
_entity.pdbx_description
1 polymer ?
#
loop_
_entity_poly.entity_id
_entity_poly.type
_entity_poly.pdbx_seq_one_letter_code
_entity_poly.pdbx_strand_id
1 'polypeptide(L)'
;QYGIDKEPVAVAAYVSLMSCFDKEVLVEETGLHIHHEYPYIAVSPDRIVLEGNDKGLLEVKCPASKRNMTPAEACEFSDFCCHIVNGNVELKKTHPFYFQVQGQMAVVGVQWCDFALWTDNGDLWDSLSVERVYFDQFFWDNEVLPGLHYFYRFCIVPELLTRRIRRLNFLYTT
;
A
#
# COMPACT_ATOMS: atom_id res chain seq x y z
N GLN A 1 -4.36 16.39 1.93
CA GLN A 1 -4.46 16.95 3.30
C GLN A 1 -5.03 15.93 4.26
N TYR A 2 -6.33 15.59 4.18
CA TYR A 2 -6.98 14.65 5.12
C TYR A 2 -6.20 13.35 5.41
N GLY A 3 -5.75 12.64 4.37
CA GLY A 3 -5.02 11.38 4.56
C GLY A 3 -3.73 11.54 5.36
N ILE A 4 -2.95 12.58 5.04
CA ILE A 4 -1.71 12.92 5.75
C ILE A 4 -1.99 13.26 7.21
N ASP A 5 -3.06 14.00 7.48
CA ASP A 5 -3.41 14.42 8.84
C ASP A 5 -3.92 13.26 9.69
N LYS A 6 -4.52 12.23 9.07
CA LYS A 6 -5.14 11.09 9.75
C LYS A 6 -4.25 9.86 9.83
N GLU A 7 -3.22 9.76 9.02
CA GLU A 7 -2.28 8.64 9.04
C GLU A 7 -1.68 8.40 10.44
N PRO A 8 -1.16 9.40 11.19
CA PRO A 8 -0.66 9.16 12.55
C PRO A 8 -1.72 8.64 13.53
N VAL A 9 -2.99 9.07 13.34
CA VAL A 9 -4.12 8.60 14.16
C VAL A 9 -4.43 7.14 13.86
N ALA A 10 -4.45 6.77 12.58
CA ALA A 10 -4.65 5.40 12.14
C ALA A 10 -3.51 4.46 12.58
N VAL A 11 -2.26 4.93 12.56
CA VAL A 11 -1.11 4.19 13.09
C VAL A 11 -1.25 3.95 14.60
N ALA A 12 -1.62 4.97 15.38
CA ALA A 12 -1.86 4.80 16.82
C ALA A 12 -3.03 3.83 17.12
N ALA A 13 -4.08 3.87 16.29
CA ALA A 13 -5.19 2.94 16.38
C ALA A 13 -4.77 1.50 16.05
N TYR A 14 -3.92 1.32 15.03
CA TYR A 14 -3.33 0.02 14.68
C TYR A 14 -2.53 -0.57 15.85
N VAL A 15 -1.64 0.21 16.47
CA VAL A 15 -0.85 -0.25 17.63
C VAL A 15 -1.77 -0.67 18.79
N SER A 16 -2.81 0.12 19.06
CA SER A 16 -3.80 -0.19 20.09
C SER A 16 -4.56 -1.50 19.78
N LEU A 17 -4.96 -1.69 18.52
CA LEU A 17 -5.62 -2.90 18.06
C LEU A 17 -4.72 -4.14 18.19
N MET A 18 -3.45 -4.06 17.78
CA MET A 18 -2.50 -5.17 17.91
C MET A 18 -2.32 -5.56 19.38
N SER A 19 -2.23 -4.59 20.30
CA SER A 19 -2.16 -4.85 21.73
C SER A 19 -3.41 -5.58 22.26
N CYS A 20 -4.61 -5.31 21.74
CA CYS A 20 -5.82 -6.05 22.11
C CYS A 20 -5.82 -7.51 21.65
N PHE A 21 -4.97 -7.87 20.69
CA PHE A 21 -4.76 -9.24 20.23
C PHE A 21 -3.52 -9.89 20.87
N ASP A 22 -3.02 -9.33 21.97
CA ASP A 22 -1.80 -9.78 22.67
C ASP A 22 -0.56 -9.81 21.74
N LYS A 23 -0.53 -8.94 20.72
CA LYS A 23 0.61 -8.76 19.81
C LYS A 23 1.37 -7.49 20.18
N GLU A 24 2.57 -7.68 20.71
CA GLU A 24 3.52 -6.58 20.89
C GLU A 24 4.19 -6.25 19.55
N VAL A 25 3.88 -5.05 19.03
CA VAL A 25 4.48 -4.53 17.79
C VAL A 25 5.24 -3.24 18.06
N LEU A 26 6.42 -3.11 17.43
CA LEU A 26 7.14 -1.84 17.34
C LEU A 26 6.95 -1.29 15.92
N VAL A 27 6.41 -0.08 15.81
CA VAL A 27 6.15 0.60 14.55
C VAL A 27 7.14 1.73 14.36
N GLU A 28 7.89 1.70 13.25
CA GLU A 28 8.95 2.65 12.94
C GLU A 28 8.62 3.48 11.70
N GLU A 29 8.95 4.77 11.77
CA GLU A 29 8.97 5.66 10.60
C GLU A 29 10.00 5.17 9.57
N THR A 30 9.74 5.44 8.30
CA THR A 30 10.60 4.99 7.20
C THR A 30 10.61 6.03 6.07
N GLY A 31 11.56 5.88 5.15
CA GLY A 31 11.68 6.72 3.97
C GLY A 31 11.67 5.92 2.68
N LEU A 32 12.36 6.45 1.67
CA LEU A 32 12.50 5.82 0.37
C LEU A 32 13.45 4.61 0.43
N HIS A 33 12.97 3.45 -0.01
CA HIS A 33 13.75 2.24 -0.24
C HIS A 33 13.95 2.04 -1.74
N ILE A 34 15.18 1.73 -2.15
CA ILE A 34 15.54 1.50 -3.55
C ILE A 34 15.78 0.00 -3.74
N HIS A 35 15.23 -0.58 -4.80
CA HIS A 35 15.42 -1.98 -5.12
C HIS A 35 16.91 -2.28 -5.34
N HIS A 36 17.43 -3.28 -4.63
CA HIS A 36 18.86 -3.61 -4.65
C HIS A 36 19.39 -3.91 -6.06
N GLU A 37 18.64 -4.69 -6.86
CA GLU A 37 19.04 -5.05 -8.23
C GLU A 37 18.60 -4.05 -9.32
N TYR A 38 17.56 -3.25 -9.06
CA TYR A 38 16.90 -2.41 -10.06
C TYR A 38 16.76 -0.98 -9.54
N PRO A 39 17.84 -0.16 -9.54
CA PRO A 39 17.87 1.13 -8.84
C PRO A 39 16.86 2.18 -9.31
N TYR A 40 16.18 1.94 -10.44
CA TYR A 40 15.08 2.77 -10.94
C TYR A 40 13.71 2.40 -10.34
N ILE A 41 13.64 1.36 -9.52
CA ILE A 41 12.45 0.97 -8.75
C ILE A 41 12.71 1.37 -7.30
N ALA A 42 11.79 2.17 -6.74
CA ALA A 42 11.84 2.60 -5.35
C ALA A 42 10.43 2.71 -4.77
N VAL A 43 10.32 2.53 -3.46
CA VAL A 43 9.06 2.55 -2.71
C VAL A 43 9.23 3.34 -1.42
N SER A 44 8.13 3.88 -0.90
CA SER A 44 8.09 4.50 0.42
C SER A 44 6.89 3.88 1.15
N PRO A 45 7.08 2.80 1.92
CA PRO A 45 6.03 2.32 2.81
C PRO A 45 5.72 3.36 3.87
N ASP A 46 4.51 3.31 4.45
CA ASP A 46 4.16 4.26 5.51
C ASP A 46 4.94 3.95 6.78
N ARG A 47 4.96 2.68 7.24
CA ARG A 47 5.74 2.26 8.42
C ARG A 47 6.39 0.89 8.23
N ILE A 48 7.46 0.65 9.00
CA ILE A 48 8.00 -0.69 9.26
C ILE A 48 7.37 -1.22 10.55
N VAL A 49 6.99 -2.49 10.57
CA VAL A 49 6.45 -3.16 11.76
C VAL A 49 7.40 -4.29 12.17
N LEU A 50 7.79 -4.30 13.44
CA LEU A 50 8.52 -5.39 14.07
C LEU A 50 7.56 -6.13 15.02
N GLU A 51 7.31 -7.41 14.76
CA GLU A 51 6.44 -8.29 15.55
C GLU A 51 7.29 -9.46 16.06
N GLY A 52 7.79 -9.36 17.30
CA GLY A 52 8.77 -10.31 17.84
C GLY A 52 10.09 -10.29 17.06
N ASN A 53 10.43 -11.41 16.41
CA ASN A 53 11.61 -11.53 15.55
C ASN A 53 11.28 -11.34 14.06
N ASP A 54 10.02 -11.06 13.73
CA ASP A 54 9.56 -10.89 12.36
C ASP A 54 9.45 -9.41 11.99
N LYS A 55 9.62 -9.10 10.71
CA LYS A 55 9.58 -7.76 10.15
C LYS A 55 8.61 -7.72 8.98
N GLY A 56 7.69 -6.78 9.03
CA GLY A 56 6.78 -6.46 7.95
C GLY A 56 6.63 -4.97 7.74
N LEU A 57 5.59 -4.62 7.01
CA LEU A 57 5.22 -3.23 6.71
C LEU A 57 3.82 -2.95 7.23
N LEU A 58 3.53 -1.65 7.36
CA LEU A 58 2.17 -1.15 7.53
C LEU A 58 1.94 -0.08 6.45
N GLU A 59 0.88 -0.27 5.68
CA GLU A 59 0.41 0.67 4.66
C GLU A 59 -0.98 1.16 5.08
N VAL A 60 -1.13 2.47 5.23
CA VAL A 60 -2.30 3.12 5.82
C VAL A 60 -3.05 3.91 4.76
N LYS A 61 -4.34 3.63 4.60
CA LYS A 61 -5.23 4.41 3.74
C LYS A 61 -6.33 5.07 4.56
N CYS A 62 -6.44 6.39 4.45
CA CYS A 62 -7.50 7.19 5.07
C CYS A 62 -8.38 7.87 3.99
N PRO A 63 -9.32 7.15 3.35
CA PRO A 63 -10.15 7.71 2.28
C PRO A 63 -11.16 8.74 2.82
N ALA A 64 -10.91 10.03 2.52
CA ALA A 64 -11.78 11.12 2.96
C ALA A 64 -13.25 10.97 2.51
N SER A 65 -13.48 10.33 1.37
CA SER A 65 -14.83 10.08 0.82
C SER A 65 -15.62 9.02 1.58
N LYS A 66 -14.98 8.25 2.46
CA LYS A 66 -15.61 7.19 3.28
C LYS A 66 -15.58 7.52 4.77
N ARG A 67 -15.44 8.81 5.09
CA ARG A 67 -15.44 9.28 6.47
C ARG A 67 -16.79 8.99 7.15
N ASN A 68 -16.77 8.64 8.43
CA ASN A 68 -17.97 8.33 9.23
C ASN A 68 -18.76 7.13 8.69
N MET A 69 -18.06 6.20 8.03
CA MET A 69 -18.59 4.89 7.66
C MET A 69 -17.71 3.83 8.28
N THR A 70 -18.22 2.66 8.56
CA THR A 70 -17.36 1.51 8.83
C THR A 70 -16.59 1.11 7.56
N PRO A 71 -15.39 0.52 7.67
CA PRO A 71 -14.70 -0.07 6.53
C PRO A 71 -15.57 -1.09 5.77
N ALA A 72 -16.44 -1.81 6.47
CA ALA A 72 -17.38 -2.75 5.87
C ALA A 72 -18.46 -2.06 5.03
N GLU A 73 -19.07 -0.98 5.53
CA GLU A 73 -20.01 -0.15 4.74
C GLU A 73 -19.31 0.48 3.53
N ALA A 74 -18.05 0.88 3.66
CA ALA A 74 -17.28 1.42 2.54
C ALA A 74 -17.10 0.40 1.39
N CYS A 75 -17.04 -0.90 1.71
CA CYS A 75 -16.97 -1.99 0.73
C CYS A 75 -18.24 -2.19 -0.10
N GLU A 76 -19.38 -1.60 0.27
CA GLU A 76 -20.60 -1.64 -0.55
C GLU A 76 -20.45 -0.85 -1.85
N PHE A 77 -19.47 0.05 -1.91
CA PHE A 77 -19.16 0.86 -3.08
C PHE A 77 -18.23 0.09 -4.04
N SER A 78 -18.69 -0.12 -5.27
CA SER A 78 -17.99 -0.93 -6.26
C SER A 78 -16.60 -0.38 -6.64
N ASP A 79 -16.43 0.94 -6.58
CA ASP A 79 -15.19 1.67 -6.86
C ASP A 79 -14.21 1.69 -5.67
N PHE A 80 -14.60 1.15 -4.51
CA PHE A 80 -13.74 1.12 -3.34
C PHE A 80 -12.58 0.13 -3.48
N CYS A 81 -11.48 0.36 -2.76
CA CYS A 81 -10.28 -0.48 -2.86
C CYS A 81 -10.47 -1.88 -2.26
N CYS A 82 -11.37 -2.02 -1.30
CA CYS A 82 -11.63 -3.28 -0.60
C CYS A 82 -13.00 -3.85 -0.94
N HIS A 83 -13.22 -5.10 -0.55
CA HIS A 83 -14.47 -5.83 -0.65
C HIS A 83 -14.64 -6.75 0.56
N ILE A 84 -15.83 -7.31 0.75
CA ILE A 84 -16.08 -8.29 1.80
C ILE A 84 -15.83 -9.70 1.26
N VAL A 85 -14.97 -10.46 1.95
CA VAL A 85 -14.72 -11.89 1.72
C VAL A 85 -14.88 -12.62 3.03
N ASN A 86 -15.81 -13.58 3.10
CA ASN A 86 -16.10 -14.35 4.32
C ASN A 86 -16.33 -13.49 5.58
N GLY A 87 -16.90 -12.29 5.41
CA GLY A 87 -17.17 -11.35 6.50
C GLY A 87 -16.01 -10.40 6.84
N ASN A 88 -14.85 -10.54 6.20
CA ASN A 88 -13.69 -9.69 6.41
C ASN A 88 -13.54 -8.66 5.29
N VAL A 89 -13.02 -7.48 5.61
CA VAL A 89 -12.65 -6.46 4.64
C VAL A 89 -11.28 -6.84 4.07
N GLU A 90 -11.24 -7.15 2.77
CA GLU A 90 -10.04 -7.55 2.04
C GLU A 90 -9.80 -6.62 0.84
N LEU A 91 -8.54 -6.26 0.62
CA LEU A 91 -8.03 -5.48 -0.48
C LEU A 91 -8.24 -6.26 -1.79
N LYS A 92 -8.88 -5.61 -2.76
CA LYS A 92 -9.06 -6.20 -4.09
C LYS A 92 -7.68 -6.41 -4.73
N LYS A 93 -7.35 -7.64 -5.10
CA LYS A 93 -6.08 -7.97 -5.78
C LYS A 93 -5.88 -7.25 -7.12
N THR A 94 -6.98 -6.80 -7.73
CA THR A 94 -6.99 -6.00 -8.97
C THR A 94 -6.81 -4.50 -8.73
N HIS A 95 -6.87 -4.02 -7.49
CA HIS A 95 -6.78 -2.61 -7.17
C HIS A 95 -5.31 -2.15 -7.13
N PRO A 96 -4.98 -0.92 -7.58
CA PRO A 96 -3.60 -0.41 -7.58
C PRO A 96 -2.86 -0.49 -6.24
N PHE A 97 -3.58 -0.40 -5.11
CA PHE A 97 -2.96 -0.56 -3.78
C PHE A 97 -2.41 -1.97 -3.54
N TYR A 98 -2.96 -3.02 -4.16
CA TYR A 98 -2.40 -4.37 -4.05
C TYR A 98 -1.03 -4.44 -4.76
N PHE A 99 -0.93 -3.86 -5.96
CA PHE A 99 0.34 -3.72 -6.67
C PHE A 99 1.35 -2.89 -5.86
N GLN A 100 0.89 -1.81 -5.20
CA GLN A 100 1.73 -0.99 -4.32
C GLN A 100 2.30 -1.81 -3.16
N VAL A 101 1.46 -2.54 -2.43
CA VAL A 101 1.85 -3.35 -1.27
C VAL A 101 2.79 -4.49 -1.69
N GLN A 102 2.49 -5.20 -2.78
CA GLN A 102 3.38 -6.25 -3.32
C GLN A 102 4.74 -5.70 -3.74
N GLY A 103 4.77 -4.53 -4.41
CA GLY A 103 6.02 -3.86 -4.78
C GLY A 103 6.81 -3.37 -3.57
N GLN A 104 6.14 -2.86 -2.54
CA GLN A 104 6.79 -2.47 -1.28
C GLN A 104 7.48 -3.66 -0.61
N MET A 105 6.78 -4.80 -0.49
CA MET A 105 7.35 -6.01 0.10
C MET A 105 8.54 -6.55 -0.71
N ALA A 106 8.45 -6.56 -2.05
CA ALA A 106 9.54 -6.99 -2.92
C ALA A 106 10.80 -6.12 -2.78
N VAL A 107 10.62 -4.80 -2.73
CA VAL A 107 11.75 -3.85 -2.64
C VAL A 107 12.40 -3.85 -1.26
N VAL A 108 11.60 -3.91 -0.18
CA VAL A 108 12.12 -3.89 1.19
C VAL A 108 12.64 -5.27 1.62
N GLY A 109 12.16 -6.34 0.99
CA GLY A 109 12.56 -7.72 1.29
C GLY A 109 11.85 -8.32 2.50
N VAL A 110 10.56 -8.04 2.68
CA VAL A 110 9.72 -8.60 3.76
C VAL A 110 8.62 -9.52 3.20
N GLN A 111 8.00 -10.34 4.04
CA GLN A 111 7.03 -11.36 3.60
C GLN A 111 5.57 -10.96 3.81
N TRP A 112 5.30 -9.87 4.52
CA TRP A 112 3.95 -9.39 4.78
C TRP A 112 3.88 -7.88 4.97
N CYS A 113 2.69 -7.36 4.74
CA CYS A 113 2.29 -5.98 4.99
C CYS A 113 0.90 -5.98 5.60
N ASP A 114 0.73 -5.33 6.74
CA ASP A 114 -0.58 -5.03 7.28
C ASP A 114 -1.15 -3.82 6.54
N PHE A 115 -2.22 -4.04 5.77
CA PHE A 115 -2.95 -3.00 5.09
C PHE A 115 -4.06 -2.46 6.01
N ALA A 116 -3.90 -1.24 6.48
CA ALA A 116 -4.80 -0.59 7.41
C ALA A 116 -5.70 0.44 6.71
N LEU A 117 -7.01 0.24 6.81
CA LEU A 117 -8.02 1.13 6.26
C LEU A 117 -8.71 1.90 7.39
N TRP A 118 -8.56 3.22 7.39
CA TRP A 118 -9.10 4.12 8.42
C TRP A 118 -10.20 5.03 7.88
N THR A 119 -11.40 4.94 8.45
CA THR A 119 -12.59 5.67 8.00
C THR A 119 -13.13 6.67 9.03
N ASP A 120 -12.49 6.84 10.19
CA ASP A 120 -12.81 7.90 11.19
C ASP A 120 -14.29 7.89 11.62
N ASN A 121 -14.85 6.70 11.87
CA ASN A 121 -16.25 6.49 12.26
C ASN A 121 -16.46 6.42 13.78
N GLY A 122 -15.98 7.44 14.48
CA GLY A 122 -16.13 7.53 15.94
C GLY A 122 -15.22 6.55 16.67
N ASP A 123 -15.74 5.38 17.03
CA ASP A 123 -15.02 4.37 17.82
C ASP A 123 -13.96 3.64 16.99
N LEU A 124 -12.90 3.18 17.66
CA LEU A 124 -11.75 2.55 17.00
C LEU A 124 -12.13 1.30 16.19
N TRP A 125 -13.00 0.45 16.75
CA TRP A 125 -13.45 -0.79 16.09
C TRP A 125 -14.30 -0.54 14.85
N ASP A 126 -15.02 0.58 14.82
CA ASP A 126 -15.84 0.98 13.68
C ASP A 126 -15.04 1.80 12.66
N SER A 127 -13.85 2.27 13.03
CA SER A 127 -13.03 3.16 12.21
C SER A 127 -11.87 2.46 11.50
N LEU A 128 -11.40 1.32 12.01
CA LEU A 128 -10.20 0.66 11.53
C LEU A 128 -10.48 -0.77 11.07
N SER A 129 -10.00 -1.11 9.88
CA SER A 129 -9.86 -2.49 9.44
C SER A 129 -8.42 -2.76 9.05
N VAL A 130 -7.91 -3.94 9.39
CA VAL A 130 -6.53 -4.36 9.10
C VAL A 130 -6.58 -5.73 8.43
N GLU A 131 -5.98 -5.84 7.26
CA GLU A 131 -5.74 -7.10 6.56
C GLU A 131 -4.24 -7.35 6.49
N ARG A 132 -3.78 -8.55 6.88
CA ARG A 132 -2.41 -8.97 6.61
C ARG A 132 -2.29 -9.52 5.19
N VAL A 133 -1.66 -8.75 4.30
CA VAL A 133 -1.35 -9.16 2.94
C VAL A 133 0.01 -9.84 2.91
N TYR A 134 0.08 -11.04 2.36
CA TYR A 134 1.33 -11.78 2.18
C TYR A 134 1.97 -11.51 0.82
N PHE A 135 3.29 -11.56 0.78
CA PHE A 135 4.03 -11.43 -0.46
C PHE A 135 3.71 -12.59 -1.42
N ASP A 136 3.34 -12.24 -2.65
CA ASP A 136 3.05 -13.16 -3.73
C ASP A 136 4.16 -13.06 -4.77
N GLN A 137 5.17 -13.91 -4.60
CA GLN A 137 6.34 -13.97 -5.48
C GLN A 137 5.93 -14.20 -6.93
N PHE A 138 4.92 -15.06 -7.18
CA PHE A 138 4.47 -15.36 -8.54
C PHE A 138 3.85 -14.12 -9.18
N PHE A 139 3.01 -13.39 -8.45
CA PHE A 139 2.42 -12.14 -8.91
C PHE A 139 3.49 -11.06 -9.16
N TRP A 140 4.48 -10.93 -8.28
CA TRP A 140 5.59 -10.00 -8.47
C TRP A 140 6.38 -10.31 -9.76
N ASP A 141 6.81 -11.56 -9.94
CA ASP A 141 7.67 -11.96 -11.04
C ASP A 141 6.97 -11.93 -12.40
N ASN A 142 5.68 -12.24 -12.43
CA ASN A 142 4.94 -12.42 -13.69
C ASN A 142 4.09 -11.20 -14.08
N GLU A 143 3.66 -10.37 -13.13
CA GLU A 143 2.77 -9.23 -13.40
C GLU A 143 3.46 -7.89 -13.11
N VAL A 144 3.95 -7.69 -11.89
CA VAL A 144 4.40 -6.36 -11.43
C VAL A 144 5.76 -5.98 -12.02
N LEU A 145 6.78 -6.82 -11.82
CA LEU A 145 8.15 -6.53 -12.23
C LEU A 145 8.30 -6.38 -13.76
N PRO A 146 7.70 -7.25 -14.61
CA PRO A 146 7.75 -7.06 -16.06
C PRO A 146 7.14 -5.73 -16.51
N GLY A 147 6.03 -5.31 -15.89
CA GLY A 147 5.39 -4.01 -16.16
C GLY A 147 6.30 -2.83 -15.81
N LEU A 148 6.97 -2.89 -14.65
CA LEU A 148 7.93 -1.85 -14.23
C LEU A 148 9.15 -1.79 -15.16
N HIS A 149 9.69 -2.94 -15.57
CA HIS A 149 10.77 -3.00 -16.57
C HIS A 149 10.36 -2.40 -17.91
N TYR A 150 9.17 -2.74 -18.39
CA TYR A 150 8.65 -2.20 -19.63
C TYR A 150 8.51 -0.67 -19.55
N PHE A 151 7.87 -0.17 -18.50
CA PHE A 151 7.67 1.26 -18.30
C PHE A 151 8.99 2.02 -18.20
N TYR A 152 9.96 1.49 -17.45
CA TYR A 152 11.28 2.10 -17.36
C TYR A 152 11.98 2.15 -18.73
N ARG A 153 12.05 0.99 -19.42
CA ARG A 153 12.79 0.86 -20.68
C ARG A 153 12.17 1.64 -21.83
N PHE A 154 10.85 1.65 -21.93
CA PHE A 154 10.14 2.17 -23.10
C PHE A 154 9.43 3.50 -22.87
N CYS A 155 9.27 3.94 -21.62
CA CYS A 155 8.71 5.25 -21.31
C CYS A 155 9.74 6.19 -20.68
N ILE A 156 10.39 5.76 -19.59
CA ILE A 156 11.32 6.63 -18.84
C ILE A 156 12.62 6.89 -19.60
N VAL A 157 13.31 5.84 -20.06
CA VAL A 157 14.61 6.00 -20.76
C VAL A 157 14.49 6.88 -22.01
N PRO A 158 13.51 6.68 -22.92
CA PRO A 158 13.34 7.57 -24.06
C PRO A 158 13.02 9.02 -23.66
N GLU A 159 12.23 9.23 -22.60
CA GLU A 159 11.93 10.60 -22.15
C GLU A 159 13.16 11.29 -21.57
N LEU A 160 14.00 10.59 -20.81
CA LEU A 160 15.24 11.16 -20.26
C LEU A 160 16.20 11.62 -21.37
N LEU A 161 16.28 10.87 -22.47
CA LEU A 161 17.18 11.17 -23.58
C LEU A 161 16.60 12.22 -24.55
N THR A 162 15.33 12.10 -24.89
CA THR A 162 14.72 12.91 -25.97
C THR A 162 13.95 14.12 -25.46
N ARG A 163 13.52 14.10 -24.20
CA ARG A 163 12.60 15.07 -23.58
C ARG A 163 11.34 15.28 -24.43
N ARG A 164 10.89 14.22 -25.11
CA ARG A 164 9.81 14.27 -26.09
C ARG A 164 8.52 14.76 -25.45
N ILE A 165 8.12 14.21 -24.31
CA ILE A 165 6.89 14.57 -23.61
C ILE A 165 6.99 16.04 -23.22
N ARG A 166 8.12 16.46 -22.64
CA ARG A 166 8.32 17.87 -22.30
C ARG A 166 8.29 18.81 -23.51
N ARG A 167 8.76 18.37 -24.68
CA ARG A 167 8.83 19.19 -25.90
C ARG A 167 7.55 19.19 -26.72
N LEU A 168 6.82 18.07 -26.74
CA LEU A 168 5.75 17.79 -27.70
C LEU A 168 4.40 17.47 -27.03
N ASN A 169 4.35 17.25 -25.70
CA ASN A 169 3.15 16.92 -24.95
C ASN A 169 2.42 15.62 -25.37
N PHE A 170 3.09 14.69 -26.06
CA PHE A 170 2.50 13.40 -26.47
C PHE A 170 3.14 12.18 -25.78
N LEU A 171 2.33 11.45 -25.00
CA LEU A 171 2.72 10.23 -24.25
C LEU A 171 2.88 8.98 -25.13
N TYR A 172 2.19 8.88 -26.27
CA TYR A 172 2.21 7.67 -27.12
C TYR A 172 3.08 7.84 -28.36
N THR A 173 3.85 6.80 -28.72
CA THR A 173 4.34 6.60 -30.08
C THR A 173 3.24 5.88 -30.86
N THR A 174 2.83 6.44 -31.99
CA THR A 174 2.16 5.67 -33.07
C THR A 174 3.07 4.56 -33.57
#